data_AF-A0A3D1JBI8-F1
#
_entry.id   AF-A0A3D1JBI8-F1
#
_cell.length_a   1.000
_cell.length_b   1.000
_cell.length_c   1.000
_cell.angle_alpha   90.00
_cell.angle_beta   90.00
_cell.angle_gamma   90.00
#
_symmetry.space_group_name_H-M   'P 1'
#
loop_
_entity.id
_entity.type
_entity.pdbx_description
1 polymer ?
#
loop_
_entity_poly.entity_id
_entity_poly.type
_entity_poly.pdbx_seq_one_letter_code
_entity_poly.pdbx_strand_id
1 'polypeptide(L)'
;LYMLNEEDPTITDFCEKYDVSRSTVSRKFEKLKNHLKQFQLRFTYTESNLVGDERLVRLSLFNIIWLGVRGIEWPFALPEADAEAFVDEFSEYFPMTHSYLGRLELKYFAALVLLRIKKENYAKYDKRYNFLMKNNRYLDFDRLKAFIDDRFALTDKQLKGESGFIYLLAQMFPFYLSTDEPALQQTLHFFADKKNPVYPLVQDLLAEMKETVFASQPSLLDEPLIIGNLINVTYGNYVFRQPFPNIHRLLNPTINRGAAEAQLQAKISTFLTNYREDATVDYLNDDNQEQMAIMYTHTLLPFYDQIRYANRLYVGIALEDNFLLVQGLSQFLHDLTFVAAEPYDQNHQAKYDVVVGSSQLLKKLNPDTASYLWDYASDDRQYIDLYRSLKNHFDEKNLSL
;
A
#
# COMPACT_ATOMS: atom_id res chain seq x y z
N LEU A 1 14.75 -19.30 4.57
CA LEU A 1 15.45 -20.13 3.58
C LEU A 1 15.75 -21.53 4.12
N TYR A 2 16.56 -21.70 5.17
CA TYR A 2 16.82 -23.01 5.79
C TYR A 2 15.54 -23.86 6.01
N MET A 3 14.53 -23.28 6.66
CA MET A 3 13.24 -23.95 6.92
C MET A 3 12.47 -24.37 5.65
N LEU A 4 12.75 -23.74 4.51
CA LEU A 4 12.08 -24.00 3.22
C LEU A 4 12.88 -24.95 2.33
N ASN A 5 14.21 -24.89 2.39
CA ASN A 5 15.09 -25.58 1.45
C ASN A 5 15.56 -26.96 1.95
N GLU A 6 15.75 -27.14 3.25
CA GLU A 6 16.08 -28.45 3.81
C GLU A 6 14.83 -29.33 3.86
N GLU A 7 14.97 -30.64 3.73
CA GLU A 7 13.84 -31.59 3.77
C GLU A 7 13.20 -31.60 5.18
N ASP A 8 13.98 -31.98 6.19
CA ASP A 8 13.58 -32.08 7.60
C ASP A 8 14.37 -31.11 8.49
N PRO A 9 14.11 -29.79 8.42
CA PRO A 9 14.91 -28.80 9.14
C PRO A 9 14.70 -28.93 10.65
N THR A 10 15.78 -28.99 11.42
CA THR A 10 15.75 -28.87 12.88
C THR A 10 16.63 -27.71 13.35
N ILE A 11 16.37 -27.21 14.56
CA ILE A 11 17.21 -26.14 15.12
C ILE A 11 18.63 -26.64 15.44
N THR A 12 18.79 -27.95 15.70
CA THR A 12 20.10 -28.57 15.96
C THR A 12 20.96 -28.49 14.71
N ASP A 13 20.42 -28.97 13.59
CA ASP A 13 21.14 -29.02 12.33
C ASP A 13 21.41 -27.61 11.80
N PHE A 14 20.51 -26.65 12.07
CA PHE A 14 20.77 -25.24 11.82
C PHE A 14 21.98 -24.73 12.63
N CYS A 15 22.02 -25.02 13.92
CA CYS A 15 23.10 -24.60 14.80
C CYS A 15 24.45 -25.19 14.36
N GLU A 16 24.47 -26.45 13.97
CA GLU A 16 25.67 -27.13 13.47
C GLU A 16 26.11 -26.56 12.10
N LYS A 17 25.17 -26.39 11.17
CA LYS A 17 25.46 -25.90 9.80
C LYS A 17 26.04 -24.49 9.78
N TYR A 18 25.63 -23.62 10.70
CA TYR A 18 26.02 -22.21 10.72
C TYR A 18 26.94 -21.84 11.89
N ASP A 19 27.45 -22.82 12.65
CA ASP A 19 28.31 -22.63 13.82
C ASP A 19 27.77 -21.59 14.82
N VAL A 20 26.51 -21.77 15.22
CA VAL A 20 25.81 -20.86 16.15
C VAL A 20 25.16 -21.63 17.28
N SER A 21 25.27 -21.11 18.50
CA SER A 21 24.59 -21.71 19.66
C SER A 21 23.07 -21.49 19.60
N ARG A 22 22.30 -22.45 20.13
CA ARG A 22 20.83 -22.35 20.25
C ARG A 22 20.37 -21.09 21.01
N SER A 23 21.15 -20.66 22.00
CA SER A 23 20.88 -19.43 22.76
C SER A 23 21.04 -18.17 21.90
N THR A 24 22.04 -18.14 21.02
CA THR A 24 22.24 -17.06 20.05
C THR A 24 21.10 -17.00 19.04
N VAL A 25 20.69 -18.16 18.49
CA VAL A 25 19.57 -18.22 17.55
C VAL A 25 18.28 -17.71 18.21
N SER A 26 17.96 -18.21 19.41
CA SER A 26 16.75 -17.79 20.13
C SER A 26 16.73 -16.29 20.41
N ARG A 27 17.85 -15.71 20.87
CA ARG A 27 17.96 -14.26 21.11
C ARG A 27 17.79 -13.44 19.84
N LYS A 28 18.38 -13.85 18.71
CA LYS A 28 18.25 -13.15 17.42
C LYS A 28 16.83 -13.26 16.85
N PHE A 29 16.15 -14.39 17.06
CA PHE A 29 14.79 -14.62 16.58
C PHE A 29 13.72 -13.91 17.40
N GLU A 30 14.02 -13.43 18.61
CA GLU A 30 13.00 -12.89 19.51
C GLU A 30 12.23 -11.69 18.93
N LYS A 31 12.92 -10.78 18.22
CA LYS A 31 12.26 -9.67 17.53
C LYS A 31 11.32 -10.16 16.43
N LEU A 32 11.76 -11.14 15.64
CA LEU A 32 10.95 -11.72 14.58
C LEU A 32 9.75 -12.49 15.15
N LYS A 33 9.93 -13.24 16.24
CA LYS A 33 8.83 -13.90 16.95
C LYS A 33 7.80 -12.90 17.45
N ASN A 34 8.23 -11.83 18.09
CA ASN A 34 7.32 -10.80 18.59
C ASN A 34 6.57 -10.11 17.44
N HIS A 35 7.24 -9.88 16.31
CA HIS A 35 6.58 -9.43 15.09
C HIS A 35 5.53 -10.45 14.60
N LEU A 36 5.85 -11.73 14.52
CA LEU A 36 4.93 -12.74 13.98
C LEU A 36 3.74 -13.05 14.91
N LYS A 37 3.88 -12.83 16.22
CA LYS A 37 2.80 -13.01 17.20
C LYS A 37 1.56 -12.17 16.89
N GLN A 38 1.74 -10.96 16.34
CA GLN A 38 0.62 -10.09 15.98
C GLN A 38 -0.27 -10.68 14.87
N PHE A 39 0.25 -11.66 14.13
CA PHE A 39 -0.47 -12.40 13.09
C PHE A 39 -0.88 -13.80 13.57
N GLN A 40 -0.79 -14.06 14.88
CA GLN A 40 -1.03 -15.35 15.52
C GLN A 40 -0.13 -16.48 14.98
N LEU A 41 1.08 -16.14 14.54
CA LEU A 41 2.07 -17.09 14.04
C LEU A 41 3.13 -17.38 15.10
N ARG A 42 3.63 -18.63 15.12
CA ARG A 42 4.67 -19.07 16.06
C ARG A 42 5.71 -19.95 15.38
N PHE A 43 6.96 -19.84 15.84
CA PHE A 43 8.03 -20.76 15.43
C PHE A 43 8.02 -22.02 16.30
N THR A 44 8.22 -23.16 15.66
CA THR A 44 8.52 -24.44 16.31
C THR A 44 10.01 -24.73 16.14
N TYR A 45 10.61 -25.33 17.16
CA TYR A 45 12.06 -25.61 17.20
C TYR A 45 12.41 -27.06 16.88
N THR A 46 11.50 -27.99 17.18
CA THR A 46 11.69 -29.42 16.93
C THR A 46 11.64 -29.71 15.43
N GLU A 47 10.53 -29.35 14.81
CA GLU A 47 10.43 -29.13 13.36
C GLU A 47 10.63 -27.64 13.16
N SER A 48 11.78 -27.22 12.65
CA SER A 48 12.08 -25.80 12.41
C SER A 48 11.11 -25.25 11.36
N ASN A 49 9.95 -24.79 11.83
CA ASN A 49 8.81 -24.42 11.02
C ASN A 49 8.12 -23.16 11.57
N LEU A 50 7.39 -22.46 10.70
CA LEU A 50 6.48 -21.37 11.07
C LEU A 50 5.06 -21.93 10.96
N VAL A 51 4.32 -21.89 12.06
CA VAL A 51 2.99 -22.51 12.16
C VAL A 51 1.92 -21.51 12.57
N GLY A 52 0.70 -21.74 12.12
CA GLY A 52 -0.47 -20.88 12.29
C GLY A 52 -1.44 -21.08 11.13
N ASP A 53 -2.17 -20.03 10.75
CA ASP A 53 -2.90 -20.02 9.48
C ASP A 53 -1.88 -20.00 8.33
N GLU A 54 -1.85 -21.07 7.54
CA GLU A 54 -0.87 -21.24 6.45
C GLU A 54 -0.91 -20.08 5.43
N ARG A 55 -2.06 -19.43 5.26
CA ARG A 55 -2.18 -18.23 4.40
C ARG A 55 -1.31 -17.09 4.95
N LEU A 56 -1.38 -16.84 6.25
CA LEU A 56 -0.59 -15.82 6.94
C LEU A 56 0.89 -16.23 7.07
N VAL A 57 1.17 -17.52 7.22
CA VAL A 57 2.55 -18.07 7.18
C VAL A 57 3.18 -17.71 5.84
N ARG A 58 2.51 -17.98 4.73
CA ARG A 58 3.02 -17.70 3.39
C ARG A 58 3.19 -16.21 3.13
N LEU A 59 2.21 -15.37 3.51
CA LEU A 59 2.37 -13.92 3.41
C LEU A 59 3.57 -13.40 4.24
N SER A 60 3.76 -13.93 5.46
CA SER A 60 4.89 -13.57 6.32
C SER A 60 6.23 -13.97 5.70
N LEU A 61 6.33 -15.22 5.25
CA LEU A 61 7.56 -15.75 4.65
C LEU A 61 7.90 -15.03 3.35
N PHE A 62 6.90 -14.75 2.51
CA PHE A 62 7.07 -13.96 1.29
C PHE A 62 7.69 -12.60 1.61
N ASN A 63 7.07 -11.85 2.54
CA ASN A 63 7.58 -10.54 2.93
C ASN A 63 9.04 -10.61 3.46
N ILE A 64 9.35 -11.57 4.32
CA ILE A 64 10.71 -11.74 4.87
C ILE A 64 11.73 -12.03 3.75
N ILE A 65 11.40 -12.95 2.84
CA ILE A 65 12.31 -13.37 1.76
C ILE A 65 12.48 -12.25 0.75
N TRP A 66 11.37 -11.65 0.31
CA TRP A 66 11.39 -10.57 -0.67
C TRP A 66 12.17 -9.37 -0.16
N LEU A 67 11.97 -8.95 1.10
CA LEU A 67 12.73 -7.85 1.69
C LEU A 67 14.22 -8.17 1.85
N GLY A 68 14.57 -9.42 2.10
CA GLY A 68 15.95 -9.86 2.25
C GLY A 68 16.73 -10.02 0.95
N VAL A 69 16.06 -10.45 -0.13
CA VAL A 69 16.71 -10.87 -1.39
C VAL A 69 16.42 -9.93 -2.56
N ARG A 70 15.23 -9.30 -2.61
CA ARG A 70 14.83 -8.31 -3.62
C ARG A 70 15.02 -8.74 -5.08
N GLY A 71 14.90 -10.04 -5.36
CA GLY A 71 15.07 -10.54 -6.73
C GLY A 71 16.52 -10.62 -7.21
N ILE A 72 17.52 -10.36 -6.36
CA ILE A 72 18.94 -10.33 -6.75
C ILE A 72 19.48 -11.73 -7.04
N GLU A 73 19.07 -12.71 -6.24
CA GLU A 73 19.45 -14.12 -6.38
C GLU A 73 18.23 -15.01 -6.20
N TRP A 74 18.21 -16.19 -6.81
CA TRP A 74 17.16 -17.19 -6.57
C TRP A 74 17.50 -18.02 -5.33
N PRO A 75 16.85 -17.81 -4.17
CA PRO A 75 17.30 -18.36 -2.90
C PRO A 75 16.67 -19.72 -2.57
N PHE A 76 15.89 -20.29 -3.50
CA PHE A 76 15.06 -21.47 -3.29
C PHE A 76 15.75 -22.72 -3.82
N ALA A 77 15.60 -23.84 -3.11
CA ALA A 77 16.02 -25.15 -3.62
C ALA A 77 15.10 -25.67 -4.75
N LEU A 78 13.92 -25.07 -4.93
CA LEU A 78 13.03 -25.33 -6.04
C LEU A 78 13.67 -24.78 -7.35
N PRO A 79 13.67 -25.54 -8.45
CA PRO A 79 14.07 -25.01 -9.76
C PRO A 79 13.26 -23.76 -10.13
N GLU A 80 13.93 -22.71 -10.61
CA GLU A 80 13.27 -21.45 -10.98
C GLU A 80 12.23 -21.65 -12.08
N ALA A 81 12.47 -22.57 -13.01
CA ALA A 81 11.55 -22.90 -14.10
C ALA A 81 10.19 -23.42 -13.61
N ASP A 82 10.12 -24.13 -12.47
CA ASP A 82 8.85 -24.60 -11.91
C ASP A 82 8.00 -23.42 -11.40
N ALA A 83 8.67 -22.42 -10.82
CA ALA A 83 8.02 -21.20 -10.36
C ALA A 83 7.60 -20.31 -11.55
N GLU A 84 8.42 -20.22 -12.59
CA GLU A 84 8.08 -19.50 -13.82
C GLU A 84 6.85 -20.11 -14.52
N ALA A 85 6.78 -21.44 -14.61
CA ALA A 85 5.61 -22.14 -15.16
C ALA A 85 4.32 -21.85 -14.35
N PHE A 86 4.43 -21.73 -13.03
CA PHE A 86 3.29 -21.31 -12.20
C PHE A 86 2.87 -19.88 -12.53
N VAL A 87 3.82 -18.96 -12.71
CA VAL A 87 3.51 -17.58 -13.10
C VAL A 87 2.80 -17.54 -14.44
N ASP A 88 3.27 -18.29 -15.44
CA ASP A 88 2.62 -18.38 -16.74
C ASP A 88 1.17 -18.86 -16.63
N GLU A 89 0.95 -19.89 -15.81
CA GLU A 89 -0.38 -20.47 -15.61
C GLU A 89 -1.36 -19.51 -14.92
N PHE A 90 -0.91 -18.67 -13.99
CA PHE A 90 -1.81 -17.86 -13.16
C PHE A 90 -1.76 -16.35 -13.43
N SER A 91 -0.85 -15.88 -14.29
CA SER A 91 -0.58 -14.44 -14.50
C SER A 91 -1.81 -13.59 -14.82
N GLU A 92 -2.79 -14.12 -15.55
CA GLU A 92 -4.01 -13.37 -15.91
C GLU A 92 -4.85 -12.93 -14.70
N TYR A 93 -4.73 -13.61 -13.56
CA TYR A 93 -5.40 -13.24 -12.32
C TYR A 93 -4.67 -12.13 -11.55
N PHE A 94 -3.43 -11.84 -11.90
CA PHE A 94 -2.53 -10.95 -11.16
C PHE A 94 -2.08 -9.77 -12.05
N PRO A 95 -2.81 -8.63 -12.03
CA PRO A 95 -2.46 -7.44 -12.81
C PRO A 95 -1.01 -6.95 -12.62
N MET A 96 -0.46 -7.14 -11.43
CA MET A 96 0.93 -6.79 -11.12
C MET A 96 1.96 -7.43 -12.08
N THR A 97 1.61 -8.57 -12.69
CA THR A 97 2.51 -9.32 -13.60
C THR A 97 2.79 -8.62 -14.93
N HIS A 98 2.06 -7.54 -15.25
CA HIS A 98 2.38 -6.67 -16.38
C HIS A 98 3.70 -5.91 -16.18
N SER A 99 4.16 -5.77 -14.92
CA SER A 99 5.47 -5.20 -14.60
C SER A 99 6.51 -6.30 -14.39
N TYR A 100 7.77 -6.00 -14.70
CA TYR A 100 8.89 -6.90 -14.43
C TYR A 100 8.97 -7.30 -12.95
N LEU A 101 8.89 -6.31 -12.05
CA LEU A 101 8.97 -6.57 -10.61
C LEU A 101 7.76 -7.34 -10.10
N GLY A 102 6.54 -7.04 -10.54
CA GLY A 102 5.36 -7.77 -10.09
C GLY A 102 5.34 -9.21 -10.59
N ARG A 103 5.84 -9.48 -11.81
CA ARG A 103 6.05 -10.85 -12.29
C ARG A 103 7.09 -11.58 -11.42
N LEU A 104 8.19 -10.91 -11.07
CA LEU A 104 9.22 -11.46 -10.20
C LEU A 104 8.71 -11.73 -8.78
N GLU A 105 7.88 -10.84 -8.21
CA GLU A 105 7.21 -11.04 -6.93
C GLU A 105 6.31 -12.28 -6.96
N LEU A 106 5.49 -12.42 -8.00
CA LEU A 106 4.63 -13.60 -8.15
C LEU A 106 5.46 -14.89 -8.29
N LYS A 107 6.61 -14.85 -8.95
CA LYS A 107 7.54 -15.99 -9.04
C LYS A 107 8.09 -16.42 -7.68
N TYR A 108 8.51 -15.48 -6.84
CA TYR A 108 8.97 -15.79 -5.48
C TYR A 108 7.84 -16.35 -4.62
N PHE A 109 6.64 -15.80 -4.78
CA PHE A 109 5.46 -16.32 -4.10
C PHE A 109 5.11 -17.74 -4.58
N ALA A 110 5.18 -18.01 -5.88
CA ALA A 110 4.97 -19.32 -6.48
C ALA A 110 5.93 -20.36 -5.91
N ALA A 111 7.24 -20.04 -5.85
CA ALA A 111 8.22 -20.93 -5.25
C ALA A 111 7.91 -21.23 -3.78
N LEU A 112 7.53 -20.21 -3.02
CA LEU A 112 7.10 -20.38 -1.64
C LEU A 112 5.89 -21.31 -1.53
N VAL A 113 4.84 -21.11 -2.33
CA VAL A 113 3.66 -21.99 -2.34
C VAL A 113 4.04 -23.43 -2.65
N LEU A 114 4.83 -23.66 -3.70
CA LEU A 114 5.25 -25.01 -4.11
C LEU A 114 6.12 -25.70 -3.05
N LEU A 115 7.04 -24.97 -2.42
CA LEU A 115 7.87 -25.52 -1.32
C LEU A 115 7.03 -25.83 -0.08
N ARG A 116 6.02 -25.02 0.24
CA ARG A 116 5.11 -25.29 1.37
C ARG A 116 4.23 -26.50 1.09
N ILE A 117 3.71 -26.65 -0.14
CA ILE A 117 2.98 -27.84 -0.59
C ILE A 117 3.87 -29.09 -0.50
N LYS A 118 5.11 -29.02 -1.00
CA LYS A 118 6.07 -30.14 -0.92
C LYS A 118 6.32 -30.60 0.52
N LYS A 119 6.28 -29.67 1.48
CA LYS A 119 6.42 -29.93 2.92
C LYS A 119 5.10 -30.22 3.63
N GLU A 120 4.05 -30.53 2.88
CA GLU A 120 2.72 -30.85 3.39
C GLU A 120 2.06 -29.75 4.24
N ASN A 121 2.46 -28.50 4.03
CA ASN A 121 1.86 -27.33 4.68
C ASN A 121 0.84 -26.69 3.74
N TYR A 122 -0.44 -27.03 3.92
CA TYR A 122 -1.51 -26.65 3.00
C TYR A 122 -2.36 -25.47 3.49
N ALA A 123 -2.72 -24.59 2.56
CA ALA A 123 -3.76 -23.60 2.79
C ALA A 123 -5.13 -24.26 2.90
N LYS A 124 -5.95 -23.80 3.85
CA LYS A 124 -7.31 -24.31 4.03
C LYS A 124 -8.31 -23.43 3.28
N TYR A 125 -9.28 -24.06 2.64
CA TYR A 125 -10.39 -23.35 2.03
C TYR A 125 -11.25 -22.67 3.10
N ASP A 126 -11.61 -21.41 2.86
CA ASP A 126 -12.43 -20.60 3.75
C ASP A 126 -13.82 -20.40 3.16
N LYS A 127 -14.87 -20.63 3.95
CA LYS A 127 -16.25 -20.46 3.48
C LYS A 127 -16.56 -18.98 3.17
N ARG A 128 -15.81 -18.03 3.72
CA ARG A 128 -15.91 -16.61 3.40
C ARG A 128 -15.63 -16.32 1.93
N TYR A 129 -14.88 -17.17 1.24
CA TYR A 129 -14.65 -17.03 -0.20
C TYR A 129 -15.91 -17.30 -1.03
N ASN A 130 -16.91 -17.98 -0.49
CA ASN A 130 -17.99 -18.55 -1.29
C ASN A 130 -18.79 -17.51 -2.07
N PHE A 131 -18.98 -16.30 -1.54
CA PHE A 131 -19.73 -15.30 -2.28
C PHE A 131 -19.02 -14.98 -3.61
N LEU A 132 -17.68 -14.84 -3.59
CA LEU A 132 -16.82 -14.52 -4.73
C LEU A 132 -16.49 -15.73 -5.61
N MET A 133 -16.10 -16.85 -5.00
CA MET A 133 -15.45 -17.97 -5.69
C MET A 133 -16.42 -19.10 -6.08
N LYS A 134 -17.56 -19.24 -5.40
CA LYS A 134 -18.49 -20.33 -5.71
C LYS A 134 -19.20 -20.04 -7.02
N ASN A 135 -19.16 -20.99 -7.96
CA ASN A 135 -19.77 -20.89 -9.29
C ASN A 135 -19.29 -19.66 -10.08
N ASN A 136 -18.05 -19.24 -9.84
CA ASN A 136 -17.43 -18.15 -10.58
C ASN A 136 -16.67 -18.73 -11.78
N ARG A 137 -17.10 -18.41 -13.01
CA ARG A 137 -16.47 -18.93 -14.23
C ARG A 137 -15.10 -18.31 -14.51
N TYR A 138 -14.82 -17.15 -13.94
CA TYR A 138 -13.53 -16.49 -14.06
C TYR A 138 -12.49 -17.21 -13.19
N LEU A 139 -12.84 -17.64 -11.97
CA LEU A 139 -11.90 -18.27 -11.03
C LEU A 139 -11.95 -19.80 -11.17
N ASP A 140 -11.05 -20.36 -11.99
CA ASP A 140 -11.05 -21.79 -12.34
C ASP A 140 -10.34 -22.68 -11.30
N PHE A 141 -11.10 -23.44 -10.51
CA PHE A 141 -10.55 -24.33 -9.48
C PHE A 141 -9.88 -25.60 -10.03
N ASP A 142 -10.08 -25.95 -11.31
CA ASP A 142 -9.43 -27.10 -11.92
C ASP A 142 -8.01 -26.78 -12.42
N ARG A 143 -7.70 -25.49 -12.59
CA ARG A 143 -6.41 -25.02 -13.09
C ARG A 143 -5.22 -25.51 -12.25
N LEU A 144 -5.29 -25.38 -10.93
CA LEU A 144 -4.19 -25.85 -10.06
C LEU A 144 -4.00 -27.36 -10.15
N LYS A 145 -5.09 -28.12 -10.30
CA LYS A 145 -5.03 -29.57 -10.45
C LYS A 145 -4.29 -29.94 -11.74
N ALA A 146 -4.62 -29.28 -12.84
CA ALA A 146 -3.93 -29.47 -14.13
C ALA A 146 -2.46 -29.06 -14.05
N PHE A 147 -2.14 -27.96 -13.35
CA PHE A 147 -0.77 -27.50 -13.16
C PHE A 147 0.07 -28.47 -12.34
N ILE A 148 -0.40 -28.85 -11.14
CA ILE A 148 0.35 -29.70 -10.21
C ILE A 148 0.53 -31.11 -10.78
N ASP A 149 -0.49 -31.63 -11.47
CA ASP A 149 -0.50 -32.99 -12.01
C ASP A 149 -0.13 -34.03 -10.93
N ASP A 150 0.58 -35.10 -11.28
CA ASP A 150 1.04 -36.13 -10.33
C ASP A 150 2.30 -35.71 -9.51
N ARG A 151 2.80 -34.47 -9.65
CA ARG A 151 4.01 -34.00 -8.93
C ARG A 151 3.80 -33.92 -7.42
N PHE A 152 2.58 -33.63 -6.99
CA PHE A 152 2.17 -33.62 -5.58
C PHE A 152 0.86 -34.38 -5.42
N ALA A 153 0.82 -35.37 -4.54
CA ALA A 153 -0.39 -36.16 -4.27
C ALA A 153 -1.36 -35.37 -3.38
N LEU A 154 -2.10 -34.42 -3.97
CA LEU A 154 -3.08 -33.59 -3.27
C LEU A 154 -4.48 -34.20 -3.30
N THR A 155 -5.14 -34.21 -2.15
CA THR A 155 -6.57 -34.47 -2.03
C THR A 155 -7.39 -33.30 -2.62
N ASP A 156 -8.63 -33.57 -3.04
CA ASP A 156 -9.55 -32.52 -3.54
C ASP A 156 -9.73 -31.37 -2.54
N LYS A 157 -9.68 -31.67 -1.23
CA LYS A 157 -9.77 -30.67 -0.17
C LYS A 157 -8.54 -29.76 -0.15
N GLN A 158 -7.35 -30.31 -0.35
CA GLN A 158 -6.11 -29.52 -0.44
C GLN A 158 -6.09 -28.70 -1.73
N LEU A 159 -6.41 -29.30 -2.89
CA LEU A 159 -6.53 -28.58 -4.16
C LEU A 159 -7.48 -27.38 -4.06
N LYS A 160 -8.64 -27.58 -3.45
CA LYS A 160 -9.61 -26.50 -3.22
C LYS A 160 -9.07 -25.42 -2.29
N GLY A 161 -8.37 -25.79 -1.23
CA GLY A 161 -7.76 -24.86 -0.28
C GLY A 161 -6.66 -24.01 -0.91
N GLU A 162 -5.78 -24.64 -1.68
CA GLU A 162 -4.68 -24.01 -2.40
C GLU A 162 -5.19 -23.08 -3.50
N SER A 163 -6.12 -23.54 -4.34
CA SER A 163 -6.75 -22.72 -5.38
C SER A 163 -7.44 -21.49 -4.77
N GLY A 164 -8.19 -21.70 -3.69
CA GLY A 164 -8.84 -20.60 -2.96
C GLY A 164 -7.84 -19.59 -2.40
N PHE A 165 -6.64 -20.03 -1.99
CA PHE A 165 -5.60 -19.13 -1.52
C PHE A 165 -4.95 -18.33 -2.66
N ILE A 166 -4.68 -18.96 -3.80
CA ILE A 166 -4.17 -18.28 -5.00
C ILE A 166 -5.14 -17.17 -5.43
N TYR A 167 -6.43 -17.50 -5.53
CA TYR A 167 -7.45 -16.51 -5.89
C TYR A 167 -7.71 -15.46 -4.81
N LEU A 168 -7.52 -15.80 -3.53
CA LEU A 168 -7.54 -14.82 -2.47
C LEU A 168 -6.38 -13.81 -2.66
N LEU A 169 -5.17 -14.28 -2.97
CA LEU A 169 -4.01 -13.41 -3.18
C LEU A 169 -4.24 -12.42 -4.33
N ALA A 170 -4.79 -12.92 -5.44
CA ALA A 170 -5.14 -12.12 -6.62
C ALA A 170 -6.17 -11.01 -6.33
N GLN A 171 -6.93 -11.15 -5.24
CA GLN A 171 -8.10 -10.32 -4.95
C GLN A 171 -7.99 -9.49 -3.66
N MET A 172 -6.97 -9.71 -2.81
CA MET A 172 -6.86 -9.02 -1.51
C MET A 172 -5.97 -7.78 -1.52
N PHE A 173 -5.11 -7.62 -2.53
CA PHE A 173 -4.13 -6.54 -2.58
C PHE A 173 -4.46 -5.53 -3.67
N PRO A 174 -4.22 -4.23 -3.43
CA PRO A 174 -4.55 -3.16 -4.37
C PRO A 174 -3.54 -3.10 -5.51
N PHE A 175 -3.66 -4.02 -6.48
CA PHE A 175 -2.74 -4.14 -7.62
C PHE A 175 -3.17 -3.35 -8.85
N TYR A 176 -4.35 -2.72 -8.85
CA TYR A 176 -4.86 -2.05 -10.04
C TYR A 176 -4.18 -0.69 -10.24
N LEU A 177 -3.48 -0.55 -11.37
CA LEU A 177 -2.79 0.68 -11.77
C LEU A 177 -3.36 1.31 -13.07
N SER A 178 -4.21 0.58 -13.80
CA SER A 178 -4.87 1.04 -15.03
C SER A 178 -6.36 0.69 -15.04
N THR A 179 -7.18 1.53 -15.66
CA THR A 179 -8.62 1.28 -15.84
C THR A 179 -8.89 0.21 -16.89
N ASP A 180 -7.93 -0.06 -17.76
CA ASP A 180 -8.07 -1.03 -18.85
C ASP A 180 -7.86 -2.49 -18.38
N GLU A 181 -7.54 -2.69 -17.11
CA GLU A 181 -7.28 -4.01 -16.52
C GLU A 181 -8.52 -4.91 -16.56
N PRO A 182 -8.50 -6.06 -17.28
CA PRO A 182 -9.65 -6.96 -17.33
C PRO A 182 -10.07 -7.47 -15.95
N ALA A 183 -9.09 -7.75 -15.08
CA ALA A 183 -9.33 -8.18 -13.71
C ALA A 183 -10.04 -7.11 -12.87
N LEU A 184 -9.78 -5.82 -13.13
CA LEU A 184 -10.51 -4.72 -12.47
C LEU A 184 -11.97 -4.72 -12.90
N GLN A 185 -12.23 -4.81 -14.20
CA GLN A 185 -13.59 -4.81 -14.74
C GLN A 185 -14.41 -5.99 -14.21
N GLN A 186 -13.80 -7.17 -14.11
CA GLN A 186 -14.43 -8.35 -13.49
C GLN A 186 -14.75 -8.11 -12.01
N THR A 187 -13.83 -7.53 -11.25
CA THR A 187 -14.04 -7.20 -9.84
C THR A 187 -15.19 -6.20 -9.69
N LEU A 188 -15.18 -5.09 -10.43
CA LEU A 188 -16.23 -4.07 -10.33
C LEU A 188 -17.61 -4.64 -10.69
N HIS A 189 -17.72 -5.35 -11.81
CA HIS A 189 -18.96 -6.00 -12.22
C HIS A 189 -19.47 -6.99 -11.16
N PHE A 190 -18.58 -7.85 -10.64
CA PHE A 190 -18.97 -8.85 -9.65
C PHE A 190 -19.49 -8.21 -8.35
N PHE A 191 -18.76 -7.23 -7.80
CA PHE A 191 -19.07 -6.66 -6.48
C PHE A 191 -20.24 -5.67 -6.54
N ALA A 192 -20.49 -5.02 -7.68
CA ALA A 192 -21.65 -4.16 -7.87
C ALA A 192 -22.95 -4.96 -8.07
N ASP A 193 -22.91 -6.04 -8.85
CA ASP A 193 -24.14 -6.75 -9.27
C ASP A 193 -24.62 -7.80 -8.27
N LYS A 194 -23.74 -8.30 -7.40
CA LYS A 194 -24.06 -9.35 -6.43
C LYS A 194 -24.01 -8.83 -5.01
N LYS A 195 -25.06 -9.12 -4.24
CA LYS A 195 -25.06 -8.86 -2.79
C LYS A 195 -23.87 -9.57 -2.12
N ASN A 196 -23.02 -8.79 -1.47
CA ASN A 196 -21.81 -9.26 -0.81
C ASN A 196 -21.50 -8.41 0.43
N PRO A 197 -20.67 -8.90 1.37
CA PRO A 197 -20.38 -8.21 2.63
C PRO A 197 -19.28 -7.14 2.52
N VAL A 198 -18.68 -6.95 1.35
CA VAL A 198 -17.51 -6.07 1.14
C VAL A 198 -17.93 -4.72 0.55
N TYR A 199 -18.74 -4.75 -0.51
CA TYR A 199 -19.08 -3.57 -1.29
C TYR A 199 -19.82 -2.48 -0.52
N PRO A 200 -20.76 -2.77 0.41
CA PRO A 200 -21.45 -1.73 1.18
C PRO A 200 -20.50 -0.80 1.95
N LEU A 201 -19.49 -1.34 2.63
CA LEU A 201 -18.53 -0.53 3.38
C LEU A 201 -17.75 0.42 2.46
N VAL A 202 -17.37 -0.04 1.27
CA VAL A 202 -16.68 0.79 0.27
C VAL A 202 -17.60 1.91 -0.22
N GLN A 203 -18.86 1.61 -0.51
CA GLN A 203 -19.84 2.62 -0.95
C GLN A 203 -20.10 3.67 0.12
N ASP A 204 -20.29 3.25 1.37
CA ASP A 204 -20.57 4.15 2.48
C ASP A 204 -19.35 5.05 2.80
N LEU A 205 -18.13 4.50 2.71
CA LEU A 205 -16.90 5.30 2.83
C LEU A 205 -16.83 6.36 1.72
N LEU A 206 -17.06 5.96 0.47
CA LEU A 206 -16.96 6.87 -0.67
C LEU A 206 -18.04 7.96 -0.59
N ALA A 207 -19.24 7.63 -0.13
CA ALA A 207 -20.30 8.60 0.10
C ALA A 207 -19.89 9.64 1.15
N GLU A 208 -19.40 9.21 2.32
CA GLU A 208 -18.94 10.13 3.37
C GLU A 208 -17.76 10.99 2.89
N MET A 209 -16.78 10.38 2.21
CA MET A 209 -15.61 11.10 1.72
C MET A 209 -15.97 12.11 0.62
N LYS A 210 -16.97 11.83 -0.23
CA LYS A 210 -17.48 12.80 -1.23
C LYS A 210 -18.12 14.02 -0.59
N GLU A 211 -18.83 13.85 0.53
CA GLU A 211 -19.50 14.96 1.23
C GLU A 211 -18.54 15.76 2.11
N THR A 212 -17.45 15.14 2.56
CA THR A 212 -16.52 15.75 3.52
C THR A 212 -15.20 16.19 2.87
N VAL A 213 -14.31 15.25 2.57
CA VAL A 213 -12.92 15.51 2.15
C VAL A 213 -12.82 15.88 0.66
N PHE A 214 -13.65 15.26 -0.17
CA PHE A 214 -13.65 15.40 -1.63
C PHE A 214 -14.78 16.30 -2.14
N ALA A 215 -15.40 17.11 -1.27
CA ALA A 215 -16.57 17.93 -1.60
C ALA A 215 -16.36 18.89 -2.78
N SER A 216 -15.13 19.37 -2.99
CA SER A 216 -14.78 20.24 -4.12
C SER A 216 -14.66 19.49 -5.45
N GLN A 217 -14.39 18.18 -5.41
CA GLN A 217 -14.20 17.32 -6.59
C GLN A 217 -14.71 15.88 -6.32
N PRO A 218 -16.03 15.69 -6.04
CA PRO A 218 -16.55 14.40 -5.59
C PRO A 218 -16.47 13.31 -6.66
N SER A 219 -16.44 13.70 -7.94
CA SER A 219 -16.31 12.76 -9.07
C SER A 219 -14.97 12.04 -9.10
N LEU A 220 -13.92 12.55 -8.44
CA LEU A 220 -12.65 11.83 -8.31
C LEU A 220 -12.85 10.47 -7.61
N LEU A 221 -13.84 10.36 -6.73
CA LEU A 221 -14.14 9.13 -6.01
C LEU A 221 -15.02 8.14 -6.80
N ASP A 222 -15.44 8.49 -8.02
CA ASP A 222 -16.09 7.58 -8.96
C ASP A 222 -15.09 6.82 -9.84
N GLU A 223 -13.79 7.11 -9.72
CA GLU A 223 -12.74 6.47 -10.49
C GLU A 223 -12.69 4.95 -10.23
N PRO A 224 -12.77 4.10 -11.28
CA PRO A 224 -12.74 2.64 -11.16
C PRO A 224 -11.57 2.11 -10.33
N LEU A 225 -10.41 2.77 -10.44
CA LEU A 225 -9.19 2.42 -9.70
C LEU A 225 -9.35 2.55 -8.19
N ILE A 226 -10.05 3.58 -7.72
CA ILE A 226 -10.31 3.77 -6.29
C ILE A 226 -11.22 2.66 -5.79
N ILE A 227 -12.35 2.47 -6.47
CA ILE A 227 -13.37 1.51 -6.07
C ILE A 227 -12.79 0.09 -6.04
N GLY A 228 -12.07 -0.31 -7.10
CA GLY A 228 -11.46 -1.63 -7.20
C GLY A 228 -10.42 -1.90 -6.10
N ASN A 229 -9.50 -0.96 -5.89
CA ASN A 229 -8.45 -1.13 -4.88
C ASN A 229 -9.02 -1.11 -3.45
N LEU A 230 -10.02 -0.27 -3.16
CA LEU A 230 -10.72 -0.31 -1.86
C LEU A 230 -11.46 -1.64 -1.65
N ILE A 231 -12.08 -2.20 -2.69
CA ILE A 231 -12.67 -3.55 -2.63
C ILE A 231 -11.60 -4.58 -2.25
N ASN A 232 -10.41 -4.55 -2.85
CA ASN A 232 -9.34 -5.50 -2.52
C ASN A 232 -8.94 -5.42 -1.04
N VAL A 233 -8.67 -4.20 -0.54
CA VAL A 233 -8.30 -3.96 0.86
C VAL A 233 -9.38 -4.47 1.82
N THR A 234 -10.65 -4.20 1.49
CA THR A 234 -11.81 -4.63 2.28
C THR A 234 -11.95 -6.15 2.27
N TYR A 235 -11.75 -6.78 1.11
CA TYR A 235 -11.87 -8.23 0.97
C TYR A 235 -10.81 -8.97 1.79
N GLY A 236 -9.57 -8.48 1.80
CA GLY A 236 -8.52 -9.01 2.68
C GLY A 236 -8.92 -8.97 4.16
N ASN A 237 -9.44 -7.82 4.62
CA ASN A 237 -9.92 -7.67 6.00
C ASN A 237 -11.14 -8.54 6.31
N TYR A 238 -12.09 -8.65 5.37
CA TYR A 238 -13.25 -9.53 5.47
C TYR A 238 -12.85 -11.00 5.71
N VAL A 239 -11.82 -11.45 4.99
CA VAL A 239 -11.31 -12.82 5.06
C VAL A 239 -10.48 -13.07 6.31
N PHE A 240 -9.54 -12.19 6.67
CA PHE A 240 -8.66 -12.47 7.80
C PHE A 240 -9.27 -12.11 9.14
N ARG A 241 -10.00 -11.00 9.23
CA ARG A 241 -10.60 -10.46 10.48
C ARG A 241 -9.59 -10.23 11.61
N GLN A 242 -8.33 -10.08 11.23
CA GLN A 242 -7.18 -9.81 12.08
C GLN A 242 -6.12 -9.14 11.21
N PRO A 243 -5.10 -8.50 11.81
CA PRO A 243 -3.95 -8.05 11.06
C PRO A 243 -3.35 -9.17 10.23
N PHE A 244 -2.94 -8.85 9.00
CA PHE A 244 -2.24 -9.79 8.13
C PHE A 244 -0.93 -9.18 7.61
N PRO A 245 0.08 -10.01 7.27
CA PRO A 245 1.35 -9.49 6.77
C PRO A 245 1.15 -8.75 5.44
N ASN A 246 1.54 -7.49 5.41
CA ASN A 246 1.52 -6.65 4.21
C ASN A 246 2.89 -5.96 4.08
N ILE A 247 3.48 -6.06 2.89
CA ILE A 247 4.78 -5.49 2.58
C ILE A 247 4.80 -3.96 2.75
N HIS A 248 3.69 -3.27 2.44
CA HIS A 248 3.58 -1.82 2.59
C HIS A 248 3.96 -1.36 4.01
N ARG A 249 3.47 -2.05 5.05
CA ARG A 249 3.77 -1.74 6.45
C ARG A 249 5.25 -1.95 6.82
N LEU A 250 5.94 -2.86 6.13
CA LEU A 250 7.35 -3.16 6.36
C LEU A 250 8.27 -2.25 5.55
N LEU A 251 7.80 -1.81 4.39
CA LEU A 251 8.51 -0.88 3.53
C LEU A 251 8.38 0.54 4.00
N ASN A 252 7.32 0.84 4.78
CA ASN A 252 6.85 2.16 5.11
C ASN A 252 8.04 3.11 5.25
N PRO A 253 8.40 3.81 4.16
CA PRO A 253 9.48 4.72 4.25
C PRO A 253 8.95 5.80 5.18
N THR A 254 9.82 6.38 5.98
CA THR A 254 9.57 7.62 6.71
C THR A 254 9.29 8.80 5.77
N ILE A 255 8.63 8.59 4.63
CA ILE A 255 7.88 9.59 3.87
C ILE A 255 6.63 9.87 4.68
N ASN A 256 6.85 10.48 5.84
CA ASN A 256 5.84 11.20 6.58
C ASN A 256 5.32 12.25 5.60
N ARG A 257 4.17 12.06 4.92
CA ARG A 257 3.55 13.17 4.12
C ARG A 257 2.98 14.27 5.04
N GLY A 258 3.39 14.25 6.31
CA GLY A 258 3.10 15.25 7.31
C GLY A 258 1.67 15.13 7.82
N ALA A 259 1.10 16.26 8.19
CA ALA A 259 -0.19 16.31 8.84
C ALA A 259 -1.39 16.00 7.90
N ALA A 260 -1.24 16.14 6.57
CA ALA A 260 -2.32 15.84 5.62
C ALA A 260 -2.69 14.35 5.54
N GLU A 261 -1.67 13.48 5.53
CA GLU A 261 -1.87 12.02 5.58
C GLU A 261 -2.48 11.60 6.93
N ALA A 262 -1.97 12.16 8.04
CA ALA A 262 -2.50 11.90 9.37
C ALA A 262 -3.97 12.34 9.51
N GLN A 263 -4.33 13.47 8.90
CA GLN A 263 -5.71 13.98 8.89
C GLN A 263 -6.65 13.08 8.08
N LEU A 264 -6.23 12.67 6.88
CA LEU A 264 -7.01 11.74 6.06
C LEU A 264 -7.20 10.40 6.79
N GLN A 265 -6.12 9.86 7.37
CA GLN A 265 -6.17 8.63 8.17
C GLN A 265 -7.07 8.78 9.40
N ALA A 266 -7.03 9.93 10.09
CA ALA A 266 -7.91 10.18 11.22
C ALA A 266 -9.38 10.18 10.81
N LYS A 267 -9.75 10.86 9.71
CA LYS A 267 -11.12 10.85 9.18
C LYS A 267 -11.58 9.45 8.81
N ILE A 268 -10.74 8.69 8.09
CA ILE A 268 -11.04 7.29 7.74
C ILE A 268 -11.17 6.42 8.99
N SER A 269 -10.31 6.64 10.00
CA SER A 269 -10.37 5.88 11.25
C SER A 269 -11.67 6.15 12.01
N THR A 270 -12.12 7.41 12.07
CA THR A 270 -13.41 7.79 12.65
C THR A 270 -14.57 7.16 11.87
N PHE A 271 -14.56 7.22 10.54
CA PHE A 271 -15.56 6.54 9.71
C PHE A 271 -15.64 5.05 10.04
N LEU A 272 -14.50 4.35 10.09
CA LEU A 272 -14.45 2.92 10.38
C LEU A 272 -14.99 2.58 11.78
N THR A 273 -14.68 3.41 12.79
CA THR A 273 -15.27 3.27 14.12
C THR A 273 -16.79 3.38 14.09
N ASN A 274 -17.33 4.45 13.48
CA ASN A 274 -18.77 4.66 13.39
C ASN A 274 -19.46 3.53 12.60
N TYR A 275 -18.89 3.15 11.45
CA TYR A 275 -19.42 2.07 10.62
C TYR A 275 -19.49 0.74 11.37
N ARG A 276 -18.46 0.40 12.16
CA ARG A 276 -18.46 -0.82 12.98
C ARG A 276 -19.59 -0.81 14.01
N GLU A 277 -19.81 0.32 14.66
CA GLU A 277 -20.86 0.50 15.69
C GLU A 277 -22.27 0.40 15.08
N ASP A 278 -22.49 1.04 13.93
CA ASP A 278 -23.80 1.12 13.29
C ASP A 278 -24.18 -0.16 12.52
N ALA A 279 -23.24 -0.70 11.74
CA ALA A 279 -23.52 -1.83 10.85
C ALA A 279 -23.37 -3.20 11.52
N THR A 280 -22.82 -3.26 12.75
CA THR A 280 -22.61 -4.50 13.52
C THR A 280 -21.82 -5.58 12.76
N VAL A 281 -20.78 -5.17 12.03
CA VAL A 281 -19.94 -6.07 11.25
C VAL A 281 -18.83 -6.72 12.09
N ASP A 282 -18.52 -7.99 11.82
CA ASP A 282 -17.55 -8.79 12.59
C ASP A 282 -16.14 -8.84 11.97
N TYR A 283 -15.98 -8.28 10.78
CA TYR A 283 -14.72 -8.26 10.04
C TYR A 283 -13.92 -6.95 10.20
N LEU A 284 -14.49 -5.97 10.88
CA LEU A 284 -13.84 -4.74 11.31
C LEU A 284 -13.85 -4.73 12.83
N ASN A 285 -12.66 -4.72 13.45
CA ASN A 285 -12.49 -4.85 14.88
C ASN A 285 -11.25 -4.10 15.38
N ASP A 286 -11.09 -4.03 16.70
CA ASP A 286 -9.98 -3.30 17.34
C ASP A 286 -8.60 -3.78 16.89
N ASP A 287 -8.47 -5.06 16.53
CA ASP A 287 -7.18 -5.61 16.14
C ASP A 287 -6.80 -5.21 14.71
N ASN A 288 -7.76 -5.13 13.77
CA ASN A 288 -7.45 -4.92 12.33
C ASN A 288 -7.81 -3.54 11.76
N GLN A 289 -8.59 -2.73 12.47
CA GLN A 289 -9.08 -1.44 11.99
C GLN A 289 -7.93 -0.49 11.62
N GLU A 290 -6.87 -0.43 12.42
CA GLU A 290 -5.71 0.43 12.14
C GLU A 290 -5.05 0.08 10.80
N GLN A 291 -4.83 -1.21 10.54
CA GLN A 291 -4.25 -1.66 9.27
C GLN A 291 -5.15 -1.30 8.09
N MET A 292 -6.46 -1.47 8.24
CA MET A 292 -7.43 -1.13 7.20
C MET A 292 -7.46 0.38 6.92
N ALA A 293 -7.44 1.21 7.96
CA ALA A 293 -7.40 2.67 7.84
C ALA A 293 -6.14 3.14 7.09
N ILE A 294 -4.98 2.58 7.41
CA ILE A 294 -3.73 2.87 6.71
C ILE A 294 -3.85 2.49 5.23
N MET A 295 -4.31 1.27 4.91
CA MET A 295 -4.44 0.82 3.53
C MET A 295 -5.42 1.67 2.70
N TYR A 296 -6.55 2.08 3.29
CA TYR A 296 -7.48 3.02 2.68
C TYR A 296 -6.87 4.40 2.47
N THR A 297 -6.16 4.91 3.48
CA THR A 297 -5.46 6.20 3.40
C THR A 297 -4.53 6.20 2.21
N HIS A 298 -3.64 5.22 2.08
CA HIS A 298 -2.70 5.16 0.96
C HIS A 298 -3.37 4.90 -0.40
N THR A 299 -4.55 4.29 -0.44
CA THR A 299 -5.34 4.14 -1.67
C THR A 299 -5.90 5.49 -2.13
N LEU A 300 -6.37 6.33 -1.19
CA LEU A 300 -6.97 7.63 -1.48
C LEU A 300 -5.96 8.78 -1.58
N LEU A 301 -4.79 8.64 -0.97
CA LEU A 301 -3.81 9.71 -0.82
C LEU A 301 -3.38 10.37 -2.15
N PRO A 302 -3.13 9.63 -3.25
CA PRO A 302 -2.80 10.26 -4.53
C PRO A 302 -3.91 11.17 -5.08
N PHE A 303 -5.18 10.85 -4.80
CA PHE A 303 -6.33 11.63 -5.23
C PHE A 303 -6.60 12.80 -4.28
N TYR A 304 -6.38 12.59 -2.98
CA TYR A 304 -6.43 13.67 -2.00
C TYR A 304 -5.40 14.77 -2.32
N ASP A 305 -4.20 14.37 -2.74
CA ASP A 305 -3.18 15.33 -3.18
C ASP A 305 -3.68 16.17 -4.36
N GLN A 306 -4.40 15.61 -5.34
CA GLN A 306 -4.95 16.39 -6.47
C GLN A 306 -5.85 17.54 -6.02
N ILE A 307 -6.68 17.31 -4.99
CA ILE A 307 -7.52 18.37 -4.39
C ILE A 307 -6.64 19.46 -3.79
N ARG A 308 -5.63 19.07 -3.02
CA ARG A 308 -4.71 20.00 -2.37
C ARG A 308 -3.95 20.84 -3.40
N TYR A 309 -3.45 20.22 -4.47
CA TYR A 309 -2.75 20.92 -5.55
C TYR A 309 -3.67 21.86 -6.37
N ALA A 310 -4.99 21.63 -6.38
CA ALA A 310 -5.94 22.57 -6.96
C ALA A 310 -6.05 23.88 -6.14
N ASN A 311 -5.88 23.81 -4.81
CA ASN A 311 -5.83 24.97 -3.93
C ASN A 311 -4.38 25.49 -3.78
N ARG A 312 -3.87 26.07 -4.87
CA ARG A 312 -2.50 26.59 -4.99
C ARG A 312 -2.20 27.67 -3.94
N LEU A 313 -0.92 27.77 -3.59
CA LEU A 313 -0.34 28.85 -2.80
C LEU A 313 -0.13 30.09 -3.68
N TYR A 314 -0.82 31.19 -3.37
CA TYR A 314 -0.68 32.45 -4.10
C TYR A 314 0.53 33.22 -3.58
N VAL A 315 1.48 33.49 -4.47
CA VAL A 315 2.77 34.08 -4.13
C VAL A 315 2.96 35.43 -4.82
N GLY A 316 3.14 36.49 -4.03
CA GLY A 316 3.44 37.82 -4.54
C GLY A 316 4.95 38.01 -4.71
N ILE A 317 5.41 38.34 -5.92
CA ILE A 317 6.82 38.63 -6.23
C ILE A 317 7.04 40.14 -6.10
N ALA A 318 7.84 40.55 -5.12
CA ALA A 318 8.14 41.95 -4.85
C ALA A 318 9.65 42.21 -4.92
N LEU A 319 10.15 42.16 -6.15
CA LEU A 319 11.52 42.45 -6.52
C LEU A 319 11.59 43.74 -7.35
N GLU A 320 12.80 44.27 -7.52
CA GLU A 320 13.07 45.35 -8.46
C GLU A 320 12.68 44.90 -9.89
N ASP A 321 12.02 45.78 -10.64
CA ASP A 321 11.55 45.51 -12.00
C ASP A 321 12.73 45.45 -12.99
N ASN A 322 13.44 44.33 -12.97
CA ASN A 322 14.58 44.04 -13.82
C ASN A 322 14.53 42.59 -14.28
N PHE A 323 14.40 42.40 -15.58
CA PHE A 323 14.30 41.08 -16.20
C PHE A 323 15.43 40.11 -15.78
N LEU A 324 16.67 40.60 -15.68
CA LEU A 324 17.83 39.76 -15.32
C LEU A 324 17.79 39.27 -13.88
N LEU A 325 17.11 40.00 -12.99
CA LEU A 325 16.97 39.66 -11.57
C LEU A 325 15.74 38.79 -11.30
N VAL A 326 14.67 38.98 -12.06
CA VAL A 326 13.34 38.41 -11.76
C VAL A 326 13.04 37.14 -12.55
N GLN A 327 13.59 36.99 -13.76
CA GLN A 327 13.19 35.91 -14.67
C GLN A 327 13.51 34.51 -14.11
N GLY A 328 14.68 34.33 -13.48
CA GLY A 328 15.09 33.04 -12.91
C GLY A 328 14.16 32.59 -11.79
N LEU A 329 13.86 33.49 -10.85
CA LEU A 329 12.91 33.23 -9.76
C LEU A 329 11.50 32.98 -10.31
N SER A 330 11.04 33.78 -11.27
CA SER A 330 9.70 33.63 -11.85
C SER A 330 9.53 32.30 -12.56
N GLN A 331 10.54 31.85 -13.31
CA GLN A 331 10.53 30.54 -13.94
C GLN A 331 10.49 29.43 -12.89
N PHE A 332 11.35 29.50 -11.88
CA PHE A 332 11.35 28.53 -10.79
C PHE A 332 9.98 28.42 -10.11
N LEU A 333 9.36 29.55 -9.75
CA LEU A 333 8.03 29.57 -9.11
C LEU A 333 6.94 29.05 -10.04
N HIS A 334 7.03 29.31 -11.34
CA HIS A 334 6.08 28.79 -12.34
C HIS A 334 6.16 27.27 -12.50
N ASP A 335 7.36 26.69 -12.39
CA ASP A 335 7.58 25.25 -12.47
C ASP A 335 7.03 24.49 -11.25
N LEU A 336 6.72 25.19 -10.15
CA LEU A 336 6.09 24.61 -8.97
C LEU A 336 4.57 24.50 -9.15
N THR A 337 4.08 23.28 -9.37
CA THR A 337 2.65 23.00 -9.63
C THR A 337 1.68 23.42 -8.52
N PHE A 338 2.17 23.62 -7.29
CA PHE A 338 1.39 24.05 -6.13
C PHE A 338 1.42 25.58 -5.91
N VAL A 339 2.10 26.34 -6.76
CA VAL A 339 2.26 27.79 -6.62
C VAL A 339 1.54 28.52 -7.75
N ALA A 340 0.90 29.64 -7.42
CA ALA A 340 0.42 30.64 -8.35
C ALA A 340 1.14 31.96 -8.05
N ALA A 341 2.23 32.22 -8.79
CA ALA A 341 3.07 33.40 -8.56
C ALA A 341 2.76 34.53 -9.55
N GLU A 342 2.73 35.77 -9.07
CA GLU A 342 2.53 36.97 -9.87
C GLU A 342 3.22 38.19 -9.23
N PRO A 343 3.46 39.28 -9.97
CA PRO A 343 3.99 40.52 -9.40
C PRO A 343 3.12 41.03 -8.25
N TYR A 344 3.75 41.39 -7.14
CA TYR A 344 3.04 41.86 -5.95
C TYR A 344 2.25 43.13 -6.25
N ASP A 345 0.97 43.15 -5.83
CA ASP A 345 0.06 44.28 -6.03
C ASP A 345 -0.37 44.81 -4.66
N GLN A 346 0.03 46.05 -4.38
CA GLN A 346 -0.26 46.74 -3.13
C GLN A 346 -1.77 46.98 -2.93
N ASN A 347 -2.59 46.97 -3.97
CA ASN A 347 -4.05 47.15 -3.83
C ASN A 347 -4.78 45.84 -3.49
N HIS A 348 -4.13 44.68 -3.70
CA HIS A 348 -4.74 43.36 -3.54
C HIS A 348 -3.94 42.45 -2.60
N GLN A 349 -3.40 43.01 -1.51
CA GLN A 349 -2.45 42.31 -0.63
C GLN A 349 -3.03 41.05 0.02
N ALA A 350 -4.32 41.07 0.35
CA ALA A 350 -5.03 39.96 1.00
C ALA A 350 -5.14 38.69 0.15
N LYS A 351 -4.82 38.75 -1.16
CA LYS A 351 -4.84 37.56 -2.03
C LYS A 351 -3.59 36.68 -1.89
N TYR A 352 -2.49 37.24 -1.36
CA TYR A 352 -1.22 36.54 -1.29
C TYR A 352 -1.09 35.77 0.02
N ASP A 353 -0.80 34.49 -0.07
CA ASP A 353 -0.47 33.65 1.07
C ASP A 353 0.98 33.91 1.53
N VAL A 354 1.89 34.12 0.58
CA VAL A 354 3.31 34.38 0.81
C VAL A 354 3.81 35.50 -0.11
N VAL A 355 4.71 36.34 0.38
CA VAL A 355 5.41 37.35 -0.42
C VAL A 355 6.90 37.03 -0.49
N VAL A 356 7.46 36.92 -1.69
CA VAL A 356 8.90 36.78 -1.92
C VAL A 356 9.45 38.14 -2.35
N GLY A 357 10.38 38.72 -1.60
CA GLY A 357 10.89 40.05 -1.91
C GLY A 357 12.36 40.25 -1.53
N SER A 358 13.01 41.23 -2.16
CA SER A 358 14.42 41.58 -1.95
C SER A 358 14.66 42.45 -0.71
N SER A 359 13.59 42.86 -0.02
CA SER A 359 13.66 43.71 1.16
C SER A 359 12.68 43.30 2.24
N GLN A 360 12.99 43.65 3.49
CA GLN A 360 12.10 43.46 4.63
C GLN A 360 10.97 44.50 4.72
N LEU A 361 10.86 45.42 3.75
CA LEU A 361 9.87 46.50 3.79
C LEU A 361 8.44 45.93 3.86
N LEU A 362 8.14 44.92 3.07
CA LEU A 362 6.80 44.34 2.98
C LEU A 362 6.41 43.61 4.26
N LYS A 363 7.36 42.95 4.92
CA LYS A 363 7.14 42.36 6.25
C LYS A 363 6.84 43.44 7.31
N LYS A 364 7.38 44.65 7.17
CA LYS A 364 7.05 45.77 8.07
C LYS A 364 5.67 46.37 7.77
N LEU A 365 5.29 46.42 6.49
CA LEU A 365 3.99 46.96 6.07
C LEU A 365 2.85 45.99 6.36
N ASN A 366 3.10 44.68 6.22
CA ASN A 366 2.16 43.59 6.48
C ASN A 366 2.81 42.50 7.35
N PRO A 367 2.82 42.69 8.68
CA PRO A 367 3.46 41.74 9.59
C PRO A 367 2.82 40.35 9.59
N ASP A 368 1.54 40.26 9.26
CA ASP A 368 0.75 39.03 9.30
C ASP A 368 0.90 38.17 8.04
N THR A 369 1.36 38.74 6.92
CA THR A 369 1.60 37.99 5.68
C THR A 369 2.95 37.29 5.76
N ALA A 370 2.98 36.00 5.47
CA ALA A 370 4.23 35.26 5.39
C ALA A 370 5.15 35.86 4.33
N SER A 371 6.44 35.99 4.64
CA SER A 371 7.42 36.63 3.76
C SER A 371 8.70 35.84 3.66
N TYR A 372 9.25 35.70 2.47
CA TYR A 372 10.57 35.14 2.20
C TYR A 372 11.51 36.23 1.65
N LEU A 373 12.69 36.38 2.26
CA LEU A 373 13.70 37.33 1.79
C LEU A 373 14.56 36.68 0.69
N TRP A 374 14.46 37.22 -0.51
CA TRP A 374 15.31 36.86 -1.66
C TRP A 374 16.60 37.68 -1.60
N ASP A 375 17.75 37.02 -1.74
CA ASP A 375 19.06 37.66 -1.63
C ASP A 375 19.86 37.41 -2.90
N TYR A 376 20.08 38.46 -3.69
CA TYR A 376 20.82 38.38 -4.95
C TYR A 376 22.28 37.95 -4.79
N ALA A 377 22.85 38.08 -3.58
CA ALA A 377 24.20 37.62 -3.28
C ALA A 377 24.25 36.16 -2.80
N SER A 378 23.09 35.52 -2.60
CA SER A 378 22.99 34.12 -2.21
C SER A 378 23.32 33.18 -3.36
N ASP A 379 23.71 31.95 -3.02
CA ASP A 379 23.92 30.90 -4.00
C ASP A 379 22.63 30.11 -4.28
N ASP A 380 22.71 29.16 -5.23
CA ASP A 380 21.57 28.37 -5.69
C ASP A 380 20.86 27.57 -4.59
N ARG A 381 21.46 27.39 -3.40
CA ARG A 381 20.80 26.74 -2.26
C ARG A 381 19.58 27.52 -1.78
N GLN A 382 19.51 28.84 -2.02
CA GLN A 382 18.35 29.65 -1.68
C GLN A 382 17.06 29.14 -2.36
N TYR A 383 17.15 28.58 -3.58
CA TYR A 383 15.99 27.96 -4.24
C TYR A 383 15.46 26.74 -3.49
N ILE A 384 16.33 25.94 -2.87
CA ILE A 384 15.93 24.78 -2.05
C ILE A 384 15.21 25.26 -0.78
N ASP A 385 15.73 26.31 -0.14
CA ASP A 385 15.12 26.87 1.06
C ASP A 385 13.79 27.56 0.76
N LEU A 386 13.69 28.27 -0.37
CA LEU A 386 12.44 28.82 -0.88
C LEU A 386 11.43 27.71 -1.15
N TYR A 387 11.82 26.64 -1.85
CA TYR A 387 10.95 25.48 -2.09
C TYR A 387 10.38 24.92 -0.78
N ARG A 388 11.24 24.66 0.21
CA ARG A 388 10.83 24.12 1.51
C ARG A 388 9.87 25.07 2.23
N SER A 389 10.18 26.37 2.22
CA SER A 389 9.33 27.38 2.84
C SER A 389 7.95 27.44 2.19
N LEU A 390 7.88 27.53 0.85
CA LEU A 390 6.61 27.53 0.12
C LEU A 390 5.83 26.23 0.33
N LYS A 391 6.52 25.08 0.33
CA LYS A 391 5.87 23.79 0.55
C LYS A 391 5.25 23.70 1.95
N ASN A 392 5.91 24.20 2.98
CA ASN A 392 5.34 24.25 4.33
C ASN A 392 4.08 25.11 4.40
N HIS A 393 4.10 26.33 3.82
CA HIS A 393 2.91 27.20 3.80
C HIS A 393 1.78 26.60 2.96
N PHE A 394 2.10 25.93 1.85
CA PHE A 394 1.12 25.19 1.06
C PHE A 394 0.49 24.06 1.89
N ASP A 395 1.29 23.31 2.63
CA ASP A 395 0.80 22.23 3.47
C ASP A 395 -0.10 22.80 4.59
N GLU A 396 0.31 23.88 5.25
CA GLU A 396 -0.47 24.58 6.28
C GLU A 396 -1.82 25.12 5.76
N LYS A 397 -1.80 25.79 4.61
CA LYS A 397 -3.02 26.30 3.94
C LYS A 397 -4.02 25.18 3.64
N ASN A 398 -3.52 23.99 3.34
CA ASN A 398 -4.32 22.84 2.92
C ASN A 398 -4.58 21.83 4.05
N LEU A 399 -4.34 22.18 5.32
CA LEU A 399 -4.61 21.33 6.48
C LEU A 399 -6.09 21.23 6.88
N SER A 400 -6.93 22.15 6.40
CA SER A 400 -8.34 22.26 6.81
C SER A 400 -9.33 21.78 5.75
N LEU A 401 -8.84 21.35 4.58
CA LEU A 401 -9.60 20.55 3.62
C LEU A 401 -9.94 19.19 4.26
#